data_AF-A0A225UNM2-F1
#
_entry.id   AF-A0A225UNM2-F1
#
_cell.length_a   1.000
_cell.length_b   1.000
_cell.length_c   1.000
_cell.angle_alpha   90.00
_cell.angle_beta   90.00
_cell.angle_gamma   90.00
#
_symmetry.space_group_name_H-M   'P 1'
#
loop_
_entity.id
_entity.type
_entity.pdbx_description
1 polymer ?
#
loop_
_entity_poly.entity_id
_entity_poly.type
_entity_poly.pdbx_seq_one_letter_code
_entity_poly.pdbx_strand_id
1 'polypeptide(L)' 'MKDVPRSCDYGNEIDASSVLLLDNFDSHVSEAGQNIVAEETSAIVCPVPGNSTSVSQSLDVGVIGPLKKKLSAEWL' A
#
# COMPACT_ATOMS: atom_id res chain seq x y z
N MET A 1 -40.66 -9.81 -23.74
CA MET A 1 -40.45 -8.48 -23.16
C MET A 1 -39.00 -8.43 -22.72
N LYS A 2 -38.25 -7.43 -23.16
CA LYS A 2 -36.80 -7.37 -22.98
C LYS A 2 -36.46 -6.92 -21.56
N ASP A 3 -35.70 -7.72 -20.83
CA ASP A 3 -34.74 -7.20 -19.87
C ASP A 3 -33.36 -7.55 -20.40
N VAL A 4 -32.82 -6.58 -21.14
CA VAL A 4 -31.42 -6.54 -21.55
C VAL A 4 -30.63 -6.29 -20.25
N PRO A 5 -29.67 -7.13 -19.85
CA PRO A 5 -28.72 -6.70 -18.83
C PRO A 5 -27.98 -5.51 -19.44
N ARG A 6 -28.28 -4.35 -18.87
CA ARG A 6 -27.75 -3.06 -19.23
C ARG A 6 -26.23 -3.18 -19.27
N SER A 7 -25.67 -2.83 -20.42
CA SER A 7 -24.30 -2.35 -20.68
C SER A 7 -23.29 -2.65 -19.59
N CYS A 8 -22.21 -3.35 -19.94
CA CYS A 8 -20.94 -3.31 -19.23
C CYS A 8 -20.56 -1.85 -18.89
N ASP A 9 -20.92 -1.42 -17.69
CA ASP A 9 -20.37 -0.25 -17.07
C ASP A 9 -18.90 -0.60 -16.81
N TYR A 10 -17.99 -0.04 -17.60
CA TYR A 10 -16.58 0.11 -17.21
C TYR A 10 -16.47 1.16 -16.09
N GLY A 11 -17.34 1.08 -15.08
CA GLY A 11 -17.05 1.67 -13.79
C GLY A 11 -15.92 0.83 -13.24
N ASN A 12 -14.72 1.39 -13.15
CA ASN A 12 -13.66 0.79 -12.32
C ASN A 12 -14.10 0.89 -10.86
N GLU A 13 -15.16 0.19 -10.48
CA GLU A 13 -15.50 -0.02 -9.08
C GLU A 13 -14.49 -1.06 -8.60
N ILE A 14 -13.44 -0.57 -7.92
CA ILE A 14 -12.51 -1.42 -7.19
C ILE A 14 -13.34 -2.05 -6.07
N ASP A 15 -13.95 -3.20 -6.35
CA ASP A 15 -14.82 -3.96 -5.43
C ASP A 15 -14.00 -4.72 -4.36
N ALA A 16 -12.67 -4.54 -4.35
CA ALA A 16 -11.76 -5.26 -3.48
C ALA A 16 -11.10 -4.31 -2.48
N SER A 17 -11.12 -4.69 -1.20
CA SER A 17 -10.36 -4.00 -0.16
C SER A 17 -8.88 -3.93 -0.54
N SER A 18 -8.30 -2.74 -0.45
CA SER A 18 -6.89 -2.52 -0.74
C SER A 18 -6.03 -3.01 0.42
N VAL A 19 -4.75 -3.29 0.16
CA VAL A 19 -3.78 -3.64 1.22
C VAL A 19 -2.72 -2.55 1.29
N LEU A 20 -2.56 -1.97 2.47
CA LEU A 20 -1.54 -0.99 2.77
C LEU A 20 -0.37 -1.69 3.48
N LEU A 21 0.70 -1.99 2.72
CA LEU A 21 1.91 -2.63 3.24
C LEU A 21 2.85 -1.58 3.85
N LEU A 22 3.00 -1.58 5.18
CA LEU A 22 3.81 -0.62 5.92
C LEU A 22 4.92 -1.31 6.73
N ASP A 23 5.87 -0.53 7.22
CA ASP A 23 6.74 -0.99 8.30
C ASP A 23 5.98 -1.16 9.62
N ASN A 24 6.62 -1.76 10.61
CA ASN A 24 6.01 -2.01 11.92
C ASN A 24 6.14 -0.84 12.90
N PHE A 25 6.38 0.39 12.41
CA PHE A 25 6.55 1.54 13.28
C PHE A 25 5.27 1.80 14.09
N ASP A 26 5.40 2.19 15.37
CA ASP A 26 4.28 2.25 16.31
C ASP A 26 3.11 3.10 15.79
N SER A 27 3.38 4.20 15.07
CA SER A 27 2.30 5.01 14.50
C SER A 27 1.51 4.31 13.39
N HIS A 28 2.14 3.38 12.65
CA HIS A 28 1.50 2.62 11.56
C HIS A 28 0.72 1.41 12.06
N VAL A 29 1.17 0.79 13.15
CA VAL A 29 0.52 -0.40 13.73
C VAL A 29 -0.42 -0.06 14.89
N SER A 30 -0.50 1.20 15.31
CA SER A 30 -1.46 1.63 16.33
C SER A 30 -2.90 1.35 15.88
N GLU A 31 -3.74 0.92 16.83
CA GLU A 31 -5.17 0.67 16.58
C GLU A 31 -5.86 1.91 16.00
N ALA A 32 -5.57 3.09 16.56
CA ALA A 32 -6.10 4.36 16.07
C ALA A 32 -5.71 4.62 14.60
N GLY A 33 -4.47 4.36 14.22
CA GLY A 33 -4.01 4.51 12.84
C GLY A 33 -4.67 3.52 11.88
N GLN A 34 -4.81 2.26 12.30
CA GLN A 34 -5.47 1.22 11.49
C GLN A 34 -6.97 1.53 11.28
N ASN A 35 -7.65 2.04 12.30
CA ASN A 35 -9.06 2.44 12.21
C ASN A 35 -9.25 3.56 11.19
N ILE A 36 -8.39 4.60 11.22
CA ILE A 36 -8.44 5.70 10.25
C ILE A 36 -8.23 5.18 8.82
N VAL A 37 -7.26 4.27 8.60
CA VAL A 37 -7.01 3.70 7.27
C VAL A 37 -8.22 2.91 6.78
N ALA A 38 -8.83 2.09 7.64
CA ALA A 38 -10.01 1.32 7.28
C ALA A 38 -11.21 2.22 6.93
N GLU A 39 -11.49 3.24 7.75
CA GLU A 39 -12.61 4.17 7.58
C GLU A 39 -12.47 5.04 6.32
N GLU A 40 -11.27 5.57 6.06
CA GLU A 40 -11.07 6.55 5.00
C GLU A 40 -10.73 5.94 3.64
N THR A 41 -10.16 4.72 3.61
CA THR A 41 -9.58 4.16 2.39
C THR A 41 -10.06 2.75 2.04
N SER A 42 -10.89 2.11 2.88
CA SER A 42 -11.29 0.71 2.72
C SER A 42 -10.09 -0.25 2.57
N ALA A 43 -8.95 0.11 3.16
CA ALA A 43 -7.72 -0.66 3.11
C ALA A 43 -7.40 -1.35 4.44
N ILE A 44 -6.73 -2.49 4.35
CA ILE A 44 -6.22 -3.24 5.50
C ILE A 44 -4.72 -2.94 5.64
N VAL A 45 -4.29 -2.54 6.84
CA VAL A 45 -2.88 -2.36 7.15
C VAL A 45 -2.20 -3.72 7.34
N CYS A 46 -1.14 -3.97 6.58
CA CYS A 46 -0.30 -5.15 6.69
C CYS A 46 1.12 -4.71 7.07
N PRO A 47 1.54 -4.88 8.33
CA PRO A 47 2.91 -4.57 8.72
C PRO A 47 3.88 -5.66 8.26
N VAL A 48 5.02 -5.26 7.71
CA VAL A 48 6.13 -6.20 7.47
C VAL A 48 6.76 -6.64 8.80
N PRO A 49 7.42 -7.81 8.84
CA PRO A 49 8.15 -8.23 10.03
C PRO A 49 9.19 -7.19 10.46
N GLY A 50 9.37 -7.05 11.78
CA GLY A 50 10.35 -6.12 12.34
C GLY A 50 11.75 -6.36 11.78
N ASN A 51 12.51 -5.26 11.60
CA ASN A 51 13.85 -5.26 11.02
C ASN A 51 13.95 -5.85 9.60
N SER A 52 12.83 -6.00 8.89
CA SER A 52 12.79 -6.59 7.55
C SER A 52 12.44 -5.59 6.46
N THR A 53 12.36 -4.29 6.76
CA THR A 53 11.93 -3.26 5.80
C THR A 53 12.83 -3.21 4.57
N SER A 54 14.15 -3.30 4.76
CA SER A 54 15.16 -3.29 3.71
C SER A 54 15.13 -4.49 2.75
N VAL A 55 14.38 -5.55 3.09
CA VAL A 55 14.27 -6.79 2.29
C VAL A 55 12.84 -7.10 1.85
N SER A 56 11.84 -6.72 2.65
CA SER A 56 10.44 -7.08 2.45
C SER A 56 9.56 -5.91 2.04
N GLN A 57 9.94 -4.66 2.32
CA GLN A 57 9.15 -3.50 1.91
C GLN A 57 9.53 -3.09 0.49
N SER A 58 8.54 -3.10 -0.41
CA SER A 58 8.74 -2.77 -1.82
C SER A 58 9.26 -1.34 -2.03
N LEU A 59 8.85 -0.39 -1.19
CA LEU A 59 9.36 0.98 -1.23
C LEU A 59 10.87 1.02 -0.95
N ASP A 60 11.33 0.34 0.10
CA ASP A 60 12.75 0.31 0.44
C ASP A 60 13.59 -0.44 -0.60
N VAL A 61 13.15 -1.63 -1.01
CA VAL A 61 13.89 -2.48 -1.96
C VAL A 61 13.88 -1.90 -3.38
N GLY A 62 12.71 -1.44 -3.83
CA GLY A 62 12.46 -1.05 -5.21
C GLY A 62 12.72 0.44 -5.49
N VAL A 63 12.61 1.31 -4.49
CA VAL A 63 12.72 2.76 -4.69
C VAL A 63 13.87 3.36 -3.89
N ILE A 64 13.85 3.23 -2.57
CA ILE A 64 14.81 3.92 -1.69
C ILE A 64 16.22 3.37 -1.85
N GLY A 65 16.39 2.04 -1.95
CA GLY A 65 17.69 1.41 -2.18
C GLY A 65 18.34 1.88 -3.48
N PRO A 66 17.67 1.78 -4.64
CA PRO A 66 18.15 2.33 -5.91
C PRO A 66 18.40 3.83 -5.88
N LEU A 67 17.51 4.61 -5.26
CA LEU A 67 17.68 6.06 -5.10
C LEU A 67 18.95 6.38 -4.30
N LYS A 68 19.15 5.76 -3.13
CA LYS A 68 20.36 5.93 -2.30
C LYS A 68 21.62 5.60 -3.09
N LYS A 69 21.64 4.48 -3.83
CA LYS A 69 22.77 4.10 -4.69
C LYS A 69 23.10 5.17 -5.73
N LYS A 70 22.07 5.76 -6.34
CA LYS A 70 22.24 6.80 -7.35
C LYS A 70 22.79 8.10 -6.73
N LEU A 71 22.25 8.52 -5.59
CA LEU A 71 22.77 9.69 -4.85
C LEU A 71 24.24 9.48 -4.45
N SER A 72 24.58 8.30 -3.92
CA SER A 72 25.97 7.97 -3.58
C SER A 72 26.91 7.96 -4.79
N ALA A 73 26.44 7.53 -5.97
CA ALA A 73 27.24 7.56 -7.19
C ALA A 73 27.51 9.00 -7.68
N GLU A 74 26.57 9.92 -7.42
CA GLU A 74 26.67 11.34 -7.75
C GLU A 74 27.30 12.18 -6.61
N TRP A 75 27.72 11.56 -5.51
CA TRP A 75 28.29 12.21 -4.32
C TRP A 75 27.36 13.26 -3.67
N LEU A 76 26.05 13.03 -3.75
CA LEU A 76 25.00 13.80 -3.08
C LEU A 76 24.56 13.12 -1.78
#